data_AF-A0A366MPW6-F1
#
_entry.id   AF-A0A366MPW6-F1
#
_cell.length_a   1.000
_cell.length_b   1.000
_cell.length_c   1.000
_cell.angle_alpha   90.00
_cell.angle_beta   90.00
_cell.angle_gamma   90.00
#
_symmetry.space_group_name_H-M   'P 1'
#
loop_
_entity.id
_entity.type
_entity.pdbx_description
1 polymer ?
#
loop_
_entity_poly.entity_id
_entity_poly.type
_entity_poly.pdbx_seq_one_letter_code
_entity_poly.pdbx_strand_id
1 'polypeptide(L)'
;GFFAYLNRESNTTELLEDSSKDEFGQMAKVVNENIIKTKAGIEEDRKLIDETISVLSEFEQGDLCQRLNISVSNPALMQLKDVLNNMANTLELNIDNVLKILEQYSNYNYLNKISTKNLKEHLLKLSSGVNSLGDSITQMLVENKSNGLTLDKSSNVLLGNVDKLNLSSNEAAASLE
;
A
#
# COMPACT_ATOMS: atom_id res chain seq x y z
N GLY A 1 -31.55 26.47 20.53
CA GLY A 1 -30.70 27.57 21.01
C GLY A 1 -29.24 27.23 20.80
N PHE A 2 -28.33 28.22 20.87
CA PHE A 2 -26.91 28.06 20.51
C PHE A 2 -26.19 26.92 21.21
N PHE A 3 -26.36 26.77 22.54
CA PHE A 3 -25.72 25.69 23.28
C PHE A 3 -26.21 24.30 22.86
N ALA A 4 -27.48 24.14 22.50
CA ALA A 4 -27.99 22.88 21.96
C ALA A 4 -27.35 22.56 20.59
N TYR A 5 -27.10 23.57 19.75
CA TYR A 5 -26.36 23.38 18.50
C TYR A 5 -24.90 22.99 18.76
N LEU A 6 -24.23 23.70 19.68
CA LEU A 6 -22.85 23.42 20.08
C LEU A 6 -22.70 22.01 20.66
N ASN A 7 -23.66 21.57 21.47
CA ASN A 7 -23.73 20.23 22.06
C ASN A 7 -24.20 19.15 21.08
N ARG A 8 -24.50 19.50 19.82
CA ARG A 8 -25.02 18.60 18.78
C ARG A 8 -26.40 17.99 19.08
N GLU A 9 -27.14 18.61 20.00
CA GLU A 9 -28.55 18.28 20.28
C GLU A 9 -29.49 18.90 19.24
N SER A 10 -29.01 19.91 18.49
CA SER A 10 -29.74 20.55 17.38
C SER A 10 -28.82 20.77 16.18
N ASN A 11 -29.39 20.72 14.97
CA ASN A 11 -28.67 21.02 13.73
C ASN A 11 -28.70 22.51 13.35
N THR A 12 -29.44 23.33 14.10
CA THR A 12 -29.61 24.75 13.81
C THR A 12 -29.50 25.59 15.08
N THR A 13 -29.04 26.82 14.90
CA THR A 13 -29.06 27.86 15.94
C THR A 13 -29.68 29.14 15.37
N GLU A 14 -30.39 29.85 16.23
CA GLU A 14 -30.96 31.16 15.97
C GLU A 14 -30.05 32.24 16.58
N LEU A 15 -30.15 33.46 16.06
CA LEU A 15 -29.46 34.64 16.57
C LEU A 15 -30.30 35.30 17.67
N LEU A 16 -29.62 36.00 18.57
CA LEU A 16 -30.27 36.84 19.57
C LEU A 16 -30.85 38.09 18.91
N GLU A 17 -31.93 38.63 19.47
CA GLU A 17 -32.45 39.93 19.06
C GLU A 17 -31.46 41.04 19.46
N ASP A 18 -31.03 41.85 18.49
CA ASP A 18 -29.97 42.84 18.64
C ASP A 18 -30.41 44.26 18.22
N SER A 19 -31.73 44.47 18.13
CA SER A 19 -32.37 45.71 17.70
C SER A 19 -32.21 46.86 18.70
N SER A 20 -32.00 46.54 19.98
CA SER A 20 -31.78 47.54 21.04
C SER A 20 -30.47 48.31 20.84
N LYS A 21 -30.49 49.60 21.21
CA LYS A 21 -29.31 50.49 21.15
C LYS A 21 -28.56 50.59 22.48
N ASP A 22 -29.07 49.93 23.52
CA ASP A 22 -28.42 49.86 24.83
C ASP A 22 -27.23 48.89 24.84
N GLU A 23 -26.59 48.76 26.00
CA GLU A 23 -25.44 47.90 26.23
C GLU A 23 -25.77 46.43 25.98
N PHE A 24 -27.01 46.00 26.23
CA PHE A 24 -27.45 44.62 25.97
C PHE A 24 -27.61 44.34 24.48
N GLY A 25 -28.11 45.30 23.69
CA GLY A 25 -28.14 45.21 22.23
C GLY A 25 -26.76 45.17 21.61
N GLN A 26 -25.80 45.94 22.14
CA GLN A 26 -24.39 45.86 21.72
C GLN A 26 -23.77 44.50 22.08
N MET A 27 -24.06 43.98 23.27
CA MET A 27 -23.61 42.64 23.68
C MET A 27 -24.20 41.54 22.80
N ALA A 28 -25.49 41.65 22.44
CA ALA A 28 -26.17 40.71 21.55
C ALA A 28 -25.50 40.65 20.16
N LYS A 29 -25.06 41.78 19.60
CA LYS A 29 -24.31 41.83 18.33
C LYS A 29 -23.00 41.05 18.41
N VAL A 30 -22.21 41.30 19.45
CA VAL A 30 -20.92 40.61 19.65
C VAL A 30 -21.14 39.10 19.81
N VAL A 31 -22.17 38.69 20.56
CA VAL A 31 -22.53 37.27 20.70
C VAL A 31 -22.97 36.68 19.37
N ASN A 32 -23.81 37.37 18.60
CA ASN A 32 -24.26 36.92 17.27
C ASN A 32 -23.10 36.71 16.30
N GLU A 33 -22.10 37.61 16.29
CA GLU A 33 -20.89 37.44 15.49
C GLU A 33 -20.13 36.16 15.86
N ASN A 34 -20.01 35.86 17.16
CA ASN A 34 -19.37 34.63 17.62
C ASN A 34 -20.21 33.40 17.27
N ILE A 35 -21.54 33.46 17.41
CA ILE A 35 -22.46 32.39 16.98
C ILE A 35 -22.24 32.05 15.51
N ILE A 36 -22.18 33.06 14.63
CA ILE A 36 -21.96 32.88 13.20
C ILE A 36 -20.59 32.26 12.92
N LYS A 37 -19.52 32.79 13.52
CA LYS A 37 -18.16 32.27 13.35
C LYS A 37 -18.04 30.82 13.83
N THR A 38 -18.57 30.51 15.01
CA THR A 38 -18.55 29.15 15.56
C THR A 38 -19.37 28.19 14.71
N LYS A 39 -20.56 28.61 14.24
CA LYS A 39 -21.38 27.80 13.32
C LYS A 39 -20.62 27.49 12.03
N ALA A 40 -20.02 28.48 11.39
CA ALA A 40 -19.23 28.28 10.18
C ALA A 40 -18.07 27.30 10.40
N GLY A 41 -17.32 27.46 11.50
CA GLY A 41 -16.24 26.55 11.87
C GLY A 41 -16.71 25.10 12.09
N ILE A 42 -17.84 24.90 12.78
CA ILE A 42 -18.41 23.56 12.99
C ILE A 42 -18.82 22.90 11.67
N GLU A 43 -19.43 23.65 10.74
CA GLU A 43 -19.81 23.12 9.44
C GLU A 43 -18.59 22.83 8.54
N GLU A 44 -17.53 23.63 8.61
CA GLU A 44 -16.23 23.32 7.96
C GLU A 44 -15.64 22.01 8.49
N ASP A 45 -15.55 21.89 9.82
CA ASP A 45 -15.02 20.70 10.49
C ASP A 45 -15.80 19.43 10.12
N ARG A 46 -17.13 19.52 10.03
CA ARG A 46 -18.00 18.41 9.59
C ARG A 46 -17.67 17.94 8.18
N LYS A 47 -17.47 18.86 7.23
CA LYS A 47 -17.14 18.50 5.84
C LYS A 47 -15.83 17.71 5.74
N LEU A 48 -14.81 18.08 6.51
CA LEU A 48 -13.55 17.35 6.52
C LEU A 48 -13.71 15.96 7.15
N ILE A 49 -14.55 15.82 8.18
CA ILE A 49 -14.88 14.51 8.76
C ILE A 49 -15.60 13.63 7.73
N ASP A 50 -16.57 14.19 6.99
CA ASP A 50 -17.29 13.44 5.96
C ASP A 50 -16.36 12.99 4.82
N GLU A 51 -15.45 13.86 4.35
CA GLU A 51 -14.40 13.48 3.40
C GLU A 51 -13.49 12.38 3.97
N THR A 52 -13.15 12.48 5.26
CA THR A 52 -12.33 11.47 5.94
C THR A 52 -13.02 10.11 5.96
N ILE A 53 -14.32 10.05 6.23
CA ILE A 53 -15.08 8.80 6.19
C ILE A 53 -15.07 8.21 4.77
N SER A 54 -15.26 9.05 3.74
CA SER A 54 -15.24 8.60 2.35
C SER A 54 -13.87 8.01 1.96
N VAL A 55 -12.77 8.72 2.26
CA VAL A 55 -11.41 8.26 1.94
C VAL A 55 -11.07 6.97 2.68
N LEU A 56 -11.43 6.87 3.96
CA LEU A 56 -11.19 5.63 4.74
C LEU A 56 -12.04 4.46 4.21
N SER A 57 -13.24 4.71 3.69
CA SER A 57 -14.06 3.67 3.05
C SER A 57 -13.43 3.12 1.77
N GLU A 58 -12.71 3.95 1.01
CA GLU A 58 -11.93 3.49 -0.15
C GLU A 58 -10.67 2.71 0.30
N PHE A 59 -10.04 3.11 1.39
CA PHE A 59 -8.90 2.37 1.97
C PHE A 59 -9.32 0.97 2.44
N GLU A 60 -10.50 0.85 3.05
CA GLU A 60 -11.08 -0.44 3.43
C GLU A 60 -11.28 -1.37 2.22
N GLN A 61 -11.54 -0.80 1.04
CA GLN A 61 -11.66 -1.54 -0.22
C GLN A 61 -10.32 -1.78 -0.91
N GLY A 62 -9.23 -1.20 -0.41
CA GLY A 62 -7.86 -1.38 -0.90
C GLY A 62 -7.38 -0.31 -1.87
N ASP A 63 -8.15 0.75 -2.14
CA ASP A 63 -7.68 1.88 -2.94
C ASP A 63 -6.90 2.87 -2.05
N LEU A 64 -5.58 2.69 -2.03
CA LEU A 64 -4.67 3.52 -1.24
C LEU A 64 -4.26 4.82 -1.95
N CYS A 65 -4.81 5.15 -3.12
CA CYS A 65 -4.48 6.36 -3.87
C CYS A 65 -5.26 7.59 -3.36
N GLN A 66 -6.31 7.38 -2.57
CA GLN A 66 -7.22 8.44 -2.12
C GLN A 66 -6.60 9.36 -1.06
N ARG A 67 -6.94 10.66 -1.09
CA ARG A 67 -6.38 11.67 -0.18
C ARG A 67 -7.45 12.65 0.29
N LEU A 68 -7.23 13.21 1.47
CA LEU A 68 -8.00 14.34 1.99
C LEU A 68 -7.54 15.62 1.31
N ASN A 69 -8.48 16.36 0.72
CA ASN A 69 -8.20 17.56 -0.04
C ASN A 69 -8.80 18.81 0.61
N ILE A 70 -9.91 18.67 1.35
CA ILE A 70 -10.56 19.79 2.03
C ILE A 70 -9.63 20.38 3.08
N SER A 71 -9.59 21.71 3.15
CA SER A 71 -8.88 22.45 4.19
C SER A 71 -9.88 23.19 5.04
N VAL A 72 -9.64 23.22 6.35
CA VAL A 72 -10.52 23.86 7.34
C VAL A 72 -9.72 24.81 8.21
N SER A 73 -10.42 25.73 8.87
CA SER A 73 -9.79 26.70 9.76
C SER A 73 -9.24 26.06 11.06
N ASN A 74 -9.70 24.87 11.43
CA ASN A 74 -9.29 24.15 12.64
C ASN A 74 -7.88 23.51 12.49
N PRO A 75 -6.86 24.01 13.22
CA PRO A 75 -5.48 23.54 13.07
C PRO A 75 -5.28 22.06 13.43
N ALA A 76 -6.05 21.54 14.40
CA ALA A 76 -5.93 20.14 14.81
C ALA A 76 -6.42 19.20 13.71
N LEU A 77 -7.49 19.57 13.00
CA LEU A 77 -7.98 18.79 11.88
C LEU A 77 -7.06 18.90 10.65
N MET A 78 -6.42 20.04 10.44
CA MET A 78 -5.39 20.16 9.41
C MET A 78 -4.18 19.27 9.69
N GLN A 79 -3.73 19.19 10.96
CA GLN A 79 -2.69 18.25 11.36
C GLN A 79 -3.12 16.79 11.14
N LEU A 80 -4.37 16.44 11.47
CA LEU A 80 -4.90 15.11 11.22
C LEU A 80 -4.89 14.77 9.72
N LYS A 81 -5.32 15.70 8.87
CA LYS A 81 -5.26 15.58 7.41
C LYS A 81 -3.84 15.28 6.93
N ASP A 82 -2.86 16.05 7.39
CA ASP A 82 -1.46 15.89 6.97
C ASP A 82 -0.90 14.52 7.40
N VAL A 83 -1.18 14.09 8.63
CA VAL A 83 -0.75 12.77 9.13
C VAL A 83 -1.40 11.65 8.35
N LEU A 84 -2.71 11.72 8.08
CA LEU A 84 -3.43 10.70 7.31
C LEU A 84 -2.93 10.62 5.86
N ASN A 85 -2.74 11.75 5.19
CA ASN A 85 -2.22 11.78 3.82
C ASN A 85 -0.78 11.25 3.76
N ASN A 86 0.06 11.54 4.75
CA ASN A 86 1.42 10.99 4.84
C ASN A 86 1.43 9.47 5.09
N MET A 87 0.52 8.98 5.94
CA MET A 87 0.32 7.55 6.13
C MET A 87 -0.10 6.88 4.81
N ALA A 88 -1.08 7.46 4.12
CA ALA A 88 -1.57 6.96 2.84
C ALA A 88 -0.47 6.89 1.77
N ASN A 89 0.30 7.98 1.61
CA ASN A 89 1.46 8.02 0.71
C ASN A 89 2.47 6.91 1.03
N THR A 90 2.72 6.68 2.31
CA THR A 90 3.65 5.63 2.74
C THR A 90 3.11 4.25 2.41
N LEU A 91 1.82 3.99 2.66
CA LEU A 91 1.21 2.69 2.38
C LEU A 91 1.16 2.41 0.86
N GLU A 92 0.70 3.36 0.06
CA GLU A 92 0.65 3.26 -1.40
C GLU A 92 2.03 2.93 -1.97
N LEU A 93 3.07 3.71 -1.64
CA LEU A 93 4.42 3.46 -2.12
C LEU A 93 4.96 2.08 -1.74
N ASN A 94 4.60 1.57 -0.56
CA ASN A 94 5.01 0.23 -0.15
C ASN A 94 4.33 -0.86 -0.97
N ILE A 95 3.03 -0.73 -1.21
CA ILE A 95 2.28 -1.66 -2.05
C ILE A 95 2.76 -1.61 -3.49
N ASP A 96 2.99 -0.42 -4.07
CA ASP A 96 3.53 -0.27 -5.42
C ASP A 96 4.89 -0.93 -5.59
N ASN A 97 5.78 -0.78 -4.60
CA ASN A 97 7.08 -1.44 -4.63
C ASN A 97 6.95 -2.96 -4.62
N VAL A 98 6.01 -3.50 -3.84
CA VAL A 98 5.72 -4.95 -3.81
C VAL A 98 5.20 -5.40 -5.18
N LEU A 99 4.19 -4.72 -5.72
CA LEU A 99 3.58 -5.04 -7.00
C LEU A 99 4.61 -5.00 -8.14
N LYS A 100 5.48 -3.99 -8.17
CA LYS A 100 6.54 -3.86 -9.16
C LYS A 100 7.55 -5.02 -9.14
N ILE A 101 7.89 -5.55 -7.96
CA ILE A 101 8.79 -6.71 -7.86
C ILE A 101 8.06 -7.99 -8.25
N LEU A 102 6.80 -8.15 -7.85
CA LEU A 102 5.98 -9.30 -8.25
C LEU A 102 5.79 -9.35 -9.78
N GLU A 103 5.59 -8.21 -10.43
CA GLU A 103 5.51 -8.11 -11.89
C GLU A 103 6.81 -8.59 -12.56
N GLN A 104 7.98 -8.18 -12.03
CA GLN A 104 9.27 -8.66 -12.54
C GLN A 104 9.43 -10.18 -12.36
N TYR A 105 9.03 -10.71 -11.21
CA TYR A 105 9.10 -12.14 -10.93
C TYR A 105 8.16 -12.95 -11.83
N SER A 106 6.99 -12.39 -12.17
CA SER A 106 6.06 -13.01 -13.13
C SER A 106 6.66 -13.09 -14.55
N ASN A 107 7.59 -12.19 -14.87
CA ASN A 107 8.35 -12.16 -16.12
C ASN A 107 9.73 -12.86 -16.00
N TYR A 108 9.88 -13.76 -15.02
CA TYR A 108 11.10 -14.54 -14.76
C TYR A 108 12.36 -13.70 -14.45
N ASN A 109 12.19 -12.44 -14.05
CA ASN A 109 13.29 -11.56 -13.66
C ASN A 109 13.38 -11.46 -12.13
N TYR A 110 14.26 -12.29 -11.54
CA TYR A 110 14.44 -12.40 -10.08
C TYR A 110 15.61 -11.57 -9.53
N LEU A 111 16.14 -10.62 -10.29
CA LEU A 111 17.35 -9.89 -9.91
C LEU A 111 17.09 -8.81 -8.84
N ASN A 112 15.94 -8.15 -8.91
CA ASN A 112 15.62 -7.04 -8.02
C ASN A 112 14.87 -7.53 -6.78
N LYS A 113 15.06 -6.80 -5.67
CA LYS A 113 14.43 -7.08 -4.38
C LYS A 113 13.77 -5.81 -3.84
N ILE A 114 12.77 -6.00 -2.99
CA ILE A 114 12.13 -4.92 -2.25
C ILE A 114 13.08 -4.46 -1.14
N SER A 115 13.29 -3.15 -1.03
CA SER A 115 14.04 -2.57 0.09
C SER A 115 13.28 -2.74 1.40
N THR A 116 13.93 -3.24 2.43
CA THR A 116 13.34 -3.44 3.77
C THR A 116 13.66 -2.29 4.74
N LYS A 117 14.35 -1.25 4.27
CA LYS A 117 14.76 -0.12 5.10
C LYS A 117 13.54 0.68 5.56
N ASN A 118 13.51 1.03 6.85
CA ASN A 118 12.45 1.81 7.49
C ASN A 118 11.06 1.14 7.50
N LEU A 119 10.97 -0.16 7.17
CA LEU A 119 9.75 -0.93 7.32
C LEU A 119 9.69 -1.58 8.70
N LYS A 120 8.47 -1.73 9.22
CA LYS A 120 8.20 -2.38 10.50
C LYS A 120 7.14 -3.45 10.32
N GLU A 121 7.19 -4.44 11.21
CA GLU A 121 6.17 -5.48 11.38
C GLU A 121 5.59 -6.02 10.06
N HIS A 122 4.34 -5.70 9.75
CA HIS A 122 3.59 -6.28 8.62
C HIS A 122 4.21 -5.95 7.26
N LEU A 123 4.59 -4.70 7.00
CA LEU A 123 5.19 -4.31 5.71
C LEU A 123 6.60 -4.87 5.54
N LEU A 124 7.35 -4.96 6.65
CA LEU A 124 8.66 -5.62 6.65
C LEU A 124 8.52 -7.11 6.34
N LYS A 125 7.55 -7.78 6.98
CA LYS A 125 7.26 -9.20 6.75
C LYS A 125 6.79 -9.47 5.33
N LEU A 126 5.91 -8.62 4.78
CA LEU A 126 5.45 -8.71 3.39
C LEU A 126 6.65 -8.59 2.43
N SER A 127 7.44 -7.53 2.57
CA SER A 127 8.59 -7.27 1.71
C SER A 127 9.64 -8.39 1.78
N SER A 128 9.92 -8.85 3.00
CA SER A 128 10.86 -9.95 3.24
C SER A 128 10.32 -11.26 2.66
N GLY A 129 9.03 -11.54 2.79
CA GLY A 129 8.39 -12.72 2.23
C GLY A 129 8.49 -12.79 0.71
N VAL A 130 8.25 -11.67 0.02
CA VAL A 130 8.42 -11.59 -1.44
C VAL A 130 9.89 -11.77 -1.83
N ASN A 131 10.83 -11.16 -1.10
CA ASN A 131 12.26 -11.37 -1.35
C ASN A 131 12.66 -12.85 -1.17
N SER A 132 12.20 -13.51 -0.10
CA SER A 132 12.45 -14.93 0.13
C SER A 132 11.85 -15.83 -0.94
N LEU A 133 10.70 -15.45 -1.51
CA LEU A 133 10.13 -16.15 -2.66
C LEU A 133 11.06 -16.07 -3.88
N GLY A 134 11.58 -14.88 -4.18
CA GLY A 134 12.57 -14.69 -5.26
C GLY A 134 13.86 -15.50 -5.03
N ASP A 135 14.33 -15.55 -3.79
CA ASP A 135 15.49 -16.38 -3.41
C ASP A 135 15.23 -17.87 -3.61
N SER A 136 14.06 -18.36 -3.22
CA SER A 136 13.67 -19.77 -3.37
C SER A 136 13.56 -20.18 -4.84
N ILE A 137 12.98 -19.31 -5.68
CA ILE A 137 12.90 -19.56 -7.13
C ILE A 137 14.28 -19.54 -7.76
N THR A 138 15.14 -18.60 -7.39
CA THR A 138 16.52 -18.52 -7.88
C THR A 138 17.31 -19.78 -7.53
N GLN A 139 17.16 -20.27 -6.29
CA GLN A 139 17.79 -21.50 -5.85
C GLN A 139 17.31 -22.72 -6.66
N MET A 140 16.00 -22.83 -6.90
CA MET A 140 15.43 -23.87 -7.75
C MET A 140 15.98 -23.81 -9.19
N LEU A 141 16.19 -22.62 -9.75
CA LEU A 141 16.78 -22.46 -11.09
C LEU A 141 18.25 -22.90 -11.13
N VAL A 142 19.03 -22.62 -10.08
CA VAL A 142 20.41 -23.09 -9.95
C VAL A 142 20.45 -24.62 -9.88
N GLU A 143 19.57 -25.23 -9.10
CA GLU A 143 19.46 -26.69 -9.00
C GLU A 143 19.03 -27.32 -10.34
N ASN A 144 18.04 -26.74 -11.02
CA ASN A 144 17.61 -27.19 -12.34
C ASN A 144 18.75 -27.12 -13.37
N LYS A 145 19.56 -26.07 -13.34
CA LYS A 145 20.77 -25.97 -14.19
C LYS A 145 21.77 -27.08 -13.87
N SER A 146 22.04 -27.33 -12.58
CA SER A 146 22.95 -28.39 -12.14
C SER A 146 22.48 -29.78 -12.59
N ASN A 147 21.18 -30.05 -12.45
CA ASN A 147 20.55 -31.29 -12.92
C ASN A 147 20.67 -31.44 -14.44
N GLY A 148 20.43 -30.37 -15.20
CA GLY A 148 20.59 -30.36 -16.65
C GLY A 148 22.02 -30.69 -17.11
N LEU A 149 23.03 -30.08 -16.46
CA LEU A 149 24.44 -30.37 -16.75
C LEU A 149 24.83 -31.82 -16.38
N THR A 150 24.28 -32.33 -15.28
CA THR A 150 24.49 -33.72 -14.86
C THR A 150 23.88 -34.70 -15.87
N LEU A 151 22.66 -34.43 -16.34
CA LEU A 151 21.98 -35.23 -17.35
C LEU A 151 22.71 -35.22 -18.70
N ASP A 152 23.21 -34.05 -19.12
CA ASP A 152 24.02 -33.92 -20.34
C ASP A 152 25.30 -34.77 -20.24
N LYS A 153 26.04 -34.65 -19.14
CA LYS A 153 27.24 -35.48 -18.90
C LYS A 153 26.91 -36.98 -18.92
N SER A 154 25.85 -37.40 -18.23
CA SER A 154 25.44 -38.80 -18.22
C SER A 154 25.03 -39.31 -19.60
N SER A 155 24.37 -38.48 -20.41
CA SER A 155 23.98 -38.82 -21.78
C SER A 155 25.20 -38.99 -22.68
N ASN A 156 26.20 -38.12 -22.55
CA ASN A 156 27.47 -38.23 -23.28
C ASN A 156 28.25 -39.50 -22.90
N VAL A 157 28.27 -39.87 -21.61
CA VAL A 157 28.88 -41.13 -21.14
C VAL A 157 28.14 -42.34 -21.72
N LEU A 158 26.81 -42.32 -21.70
CA LEU A 158 25.99 -43.40 -22.26
C LEU A 158 26.24 -43.57 -23.77
N LEU A 159 26.32 -42.47 -24.52
CA LEU A 159 26.61 -42.48 -25.95
C LEU A 159 27.97 -43.13 -26.24
N GLY A 160 29.02 -42.74 -25.50
CA GLY A 160 30.34 -43.38 -25.62
C GLY A 160 30.34 -44.87 -25.26
N ASN A 161 29.53 -45.29 -24.29
CA ASN A 161 29.38 -46.71 -23.96
C ASN A 161 28.66 -47.50 -25.05
N VAL A 162 27.63 -46.93 -25.68
CA VAL A 162 26.92 -47.53 -26.80
C VAL A 162 27.84 -47.68 -28.01
N ASP A 163 28.62 -46.64 -28.34
CA ASP A 163 29.60 -46.69 -29.44
C ASP A 163 30.64 -47.78 -29.21
N LYS A 164 31.20 -47.86 -27.99
CA LYS A 164 32.16 -48.89 -27.62
C LYS A 164 31.56 -50.29 -27.71
N LEU A 165 30.32 -50.47 -27.24
CA LEU A 165 29.62 -51.75 -27.30
C LEU A 165 29.34 -52.17 -28.75
N ASN A 166 29.00 -51.21 -29.62
CA ASN A 166 28.78 -51.46 -31.04
C ASN A 166 30.08 -51.92 -31.72
N LEU A 167 31.18 -51.19 -31.50
CA LEU A 167 32.51 -51.56 -31.99
C LEU A 167 32.91 -52.97 -31.53
N SER A 168 32.83 -53.24 -30.23
CA SER A 168 33.18 -54.57 -29.69
C SER A 168 32.26 -55.69 -30.20
N SER A 169 30.97 -55.41 -30.43
CA SER A 169 30.05 -56.38 -31.02
C SER A 169 30.40 -56.70 -32.48
N ASN A 170 30.80 -55.68 -33.24
CA ASN A 170 31.20 -55.84 -34.65
C ASN A 170 32.56 -56.56 -34.76
N GLU A 171 33.52 -56.23 -33.91
CA GLU A 171 34.82 -56.94 -33.82
C GLU A 171 34.64 -58.42 -33.44
N ALA A 172 33.74 -58.71 -32.49
CA ALA A 172 33.43 -60.08 -32.10
C ALA A 172 32.77 -60.87 -33.25
N ALA A 173 31.84 -60.25 -34.00
CA ALA A 173 31.21 -60.87 -35.16
C ALA A 173 32.23 -61.15 -36.28
N ALA A 174 33.10 -60.20 -36.60
CA ALA A 174 34.16 -60.36 -37.60
C ALA A 174 35.23 -61.38 -37.21
N SER A 175 35.41 -61.65 -35.91
CA SER A 175 36.34 -62.69 -35.42
C SER A 175 35.77 -64.11 -35.51
N LEU A 176 34.47 -64.25 -35.79
CA LEU A 176 33.75 -65.52 -35.93
C LEU A 176 33.55 -65.95 -37.39
N GLU A 177 33.76 -65.04 -38.35
CA GLU A 177 33.88 -65.31 -39.80
C GLU A 177 35.31 -65.73 -40.18
#